data_AF-A0A0S3U988-F1
#
_entry.id   AF-A0A0S3U988-F1
#
_cell.length_a   1.000
_cell.length_b   1.000
_cell.length_c   1.000
_cell.angle_alpha   90.00
_cell.angle_beta   90.00
_cell.angle_gamma   90.00
#
_symmetry.space_group_name_H-M   'P 1'
#
loop_
_entity.id
_entity.type
_entity.pdbx_description
1 polymer ?
#
loop_
_entity_poly.entity_id
_entity_poly.type
_entity_poly.pdbx_seq_one_letter_code
_entity_poly.pdbx_strand_id
1 'polypeptide(L)'
;MTAQSIIQSHQPEYQTIQLGQAILSLPNGIDMKPYVRQLLRVELEAIQNPIARAAIERGLNEATTDEDFSSLLETFHLLSSPANADRLITTLERSTANETRSQSVEEFRQEMGPGEETL
;
A
#
# COMPACT_ATOMS: atom_id res chain seq x y z
N MET A 1 -35.42 31.76 30.77
CA MET A 1 -34.02 31.29 30.80
C MET A 1 -34.06 29.95 31.53
N THR A 2 -33.60 28.82 31.01
CA THR A 2 -32.44 28.63 30.12
C THR A 2 -32.60 27.28 29.41
N ALA A 3 -32.88 27.30 28.10
CA ALA A 3 -32.88 26.12 27.24
C ALA A 3 -31.55 26.02 26.45
N GLN A 4 -30.43 26.21 27.14
CA GLN A 4 -29.09 26.25 26.56
C GLN A 4 -28.09 25.52 27.46
N SER A 5 -28.19 24.19 27.56
CA SER A 5 -27.10 23.41 28.17
C SER A 5 -26.99 21.94 27.77
N ILE A 6 -27.77 21.45 26.79
CA ILE A 6 -27.71 20.02 26.42
C ILE A 6 -27.53 19.83 24.92
N ILE A 7 -26.52 20.49 24.34
CA ILE A 7 -25.85 19.96 23.15
C ILE A 7 -24.37 20.23 23.36
N GLN A 8 -23.72 19.42 24.22
CA GLN A 8 -22.28 19.22 24.07
C GLN A 8 -22.10 18.62 22.67
N SER A 9 -21.57 19.43 21.77
CA SER A 9 -21.15 19.01 20.44
C SER A 9 -20.10 17.92 20.57
N HIS A 10 -20.52 16.65 20.60
CA HIS A 10 -19.64 15.54 20.28
C HIS A 10 -19.26 15.72 18.81
N GLN A 11 -18.14 16.39 18.56
CA GLN A 11 -17.46 16.29 17.28
C GLN A 11 -17.05 14.82 17.16
N PRO A 12 -17.60 14.04 16.21
CA PRO A 12 -17.16 12.67 16.05
C PRO A 12 -15.67 12.69 15.72
N GLU A 13 -14.88 11.86 16.41
CA GLU A 13 -13.51 11.61 16.00
C GLU A 13 -13.52 10.83 14.68
N TYR A 14 -12.56 11.13 13.81
CA TYR A 14 -12.46 10.53 12.48
C TYR A 14 -11.20 9.66 12.38
N GLN A 15 -11.34 8.54 11.70
CA GLN A 15 -10.26 7.72 11.20
C GLN A 15 -10.01 8.09 9.73
N THR A 16 -8.75 8.12 9.33
CA THR A 16 -8.35 8.56 7.99
C THR A 16 -7.42 7.53 7.36
N ILE A 17 -7.56 7.34 6.05
CA ILE A 17 -6.67 6.52 5.24
C ILE A 17 -6.37 7.24 3.94
N GLN A 18 -5.10 7.22 3.53
CA GLN A 18 -4.65 7.77 2.26
C GLN A 18 -4.37 6.63 1.28
N LEU A 19 -4.91 6.72 0.07
CA LEU A 19 -4.74 5.75 -1.00
C LEU A 19 -4.38 6.50 -2.28
N GLY A 20 -3.11 6.39 -2.69
CA GLY A 20 -2.59 7.21 -3.78
C GLY A 20 -2.77 8.70 -3.48
N GLN A 21 -3.54 9.38 -4.34
CA GLN A 21 -3.88 10.80 -4.18
C GLN A 21 -5.19 11.03 -3.42
N ALA A 22 -5.96 9.98 -3.12
CA ALA A 22 -7.23 10.07 -2.44
C ALA A 22 -7.06 9.96 -0.91
N ILE A 23 -7.88 10.71 -0.18
CA ILE A 23 -7.98 10.64 1.28
C ILE A 23 -9.42 10.31 1.65
N LEU A 24 -9.61 9.22 2.39
CA LEU A 24 -10.90 8.82 2.95
C LEU A 24 -10.90 9.11 4.45
N SER A 25 -11.85 9.92 4.91
CA SER A 25 -12.07 10.23 6.32
C SER A 25 -13.47 9.76 6.72
N LEU A 26 -13.56 8.88 7.73
CA LEU A 26 -14.82 8.33 8.22
C LEU A 26 -14.90 8.47 9.75
N PRO A 27 -16.09 8.62 10.34
CA PRO A 27 -16.22 8.58 11.79
C PRO A 27 -15.64 7.30 12.38
N ASN A 28 -15.10 7.40 13.60
CA ASN A 28 -14.63 6.25 14.36
C ASN A 28 -15.75 5.22 14.58
N GLY A 29 -15.41 3.93 14.51
CA GLY A 29 -16.36 2.82 14.70
C GLY A 29 -17.05 2.34 13.41
N ILE A 30 -16.83 3.01 12.28
CA ILE A 30 -17.29 2.54 10.96
C ILE A 30 -16.24 1.58 10.36
N ASP A 31 -16.65 0.45 9.79
CA ASP A 31 -15.74 -0.41 9.03
C ASP A 31 -15.32 0.30 7.72
N MET A 32 -14.02 0.59 7.57
CA MET A 32 -13.47 1.27 6.40
C MET A 32 -13.32 0.34 5.19
N LYS A 33 -13.20 -0.98 5.39
CA LYS A 33 -12.87 -1.96 4.33
C LYS A 33 -13.75 -1.87 3.09
N PRO A 34 -15.09 -1.80 3.16
CA PRO A 34 -15.92 -1.68 1.95
C PRO A 34 -15.64 -0.39 1.15
N TYR A 35 -15.39 0.73 1.83
CA TYR A 35 -15.08 2.01 1.20
C TYR A 35 -13.69 2.01 0.58
N VAL A 36 -12.71 1.46 1.28
CA VAL A 36 -11.35 1.31 0.76
C VAL A 36 -11.33 0.36 -0.44
N ARG A 37 -12.09 -0.73 -0.43
CA ARG A 37 -12.24 -1.60 -1.62
C ARG A 37 -12.79 -0.83 -2.81
N GLN A 38 -13.82 -0.01 -2.61
CA GLN A 38 -14.40 0.77 -3.70
C GLN A 38 -13.42 1.81 -4.25
N LEU A 39 -12.67 2.47 -3.36
CA LEU A 39 -11.67 3.46 -3.76
C LEU A 39 -10.49 2.82 -4.49
N LEU A 40 -9.96 1.70 -3.98
CA LEU A 40 -8.91 0.93 -4.65
C LEU A 40 -9.33 0.46 -6.05
N ARG A 41 -10.61 0.12 -6.26
CA ARG A 41 -11.12 -0.23 -7.60
C ARG A 41 -11.02 0.92 -8.60
N VAL A 42 -11.14 2.16 -8.14
CA VAL A 42 -10.96 3.36 -8.97
C VAL A 42 -9.47 3.60 -9.21
N GLU A 43 -8.66 3.56 -8.16
CA GLU A 43 -7.21 3.78 -8.25
C GLU A 43 -6.48 2.69 -9.07
N LEU A 44 -7.06 1.49 -9.18
CA LEU A 44 -6.58 0.41 -10.05
C LEU A 44 -6.46 0.84 -11.51
N GLU A 45 -7.31 1.75 -11.98
CA GLU A 45 -7.24 2.28 -13.36
C GLU A 45 -5.95 3.07 -13.61
N ALA A 46 -5.33 3.60 -12.57
CA ALA A 46 -4.05 4.32 -12.66
C ALA A 46 -2.84 3.38 -12.77
N ILE A 47 -2.99 2.08 -12.44
CA ILE A 47 -1.90 1.11 -12.55
C ILE A 47 -1.73 0.69 -14.02
N GLN A 48 -0.64 1.15 -14.62
CA GLN A 48 -0.34 0.93 -16.04
C GLN A 48 0.14 -0.49 -16.35
N ASN A 49 0.90 -1.10 -15.42
CA ASN A 49 1.43 -2.43 -15.62
C ASN A 49 0.31 -3.48 -15.45
N PRO A 50 0.00 -4.29 -16.48
CA PRO A 50 -1.17 -5.18 -16.47
C PRO A 50 -1.03 -6.33 -15.47
N ILE A 51 0.19 -6.79 -15.19
CA ILE A 51 0.46 -7.85 -14.20
C ILE A 51 0.25 -7.30 -12.79
N ALA A 52 0.80 -6.11 -12.52
CA ALA A 52 0.60 -5.41 -11.26
C ALA A 52 -0.89 -5.15 -10.99
N ARG A 53 -1.63 -4.68 -12.00
CA ARG A 53 -3.07 -4.45 -11.91
C ARG A 53 -3.84 -5.74 -11.58
N ALA A 54 -3.57 -6.82 -12.31
CA ALA A 54 -4.23 -8.12 -12.09
C ALA A 54 -3.93 -8.70 -10.68
N ALA A 55 -2.72 -8.49 -10.15
CA ALA A 55 -2.36 -8.93 -8.81
C ALA A 55 -3.19 -8.21 -7.73
N ILE A 56 -3.35 -6.89 -7.84
CA ILE A 56 -4.17 -6.10 -6.91
C ILE A 56 -5.66 -6.44 -7.06
N GLU A 57 -6.16 -6.60 -8.30
CA GLU A 57 -7.55 -7.04 -8.56
C GLU A 57 -7.85 -8.38 -7.89
N ARG A 58 -6.93 -9.34 -8.01
CA ARG A 58 -7.05 -10.64 -7.34
C ARG A 58 -7.06 -10.48 -5.82
N GLY A 59 -6.10 -9.74 -5.26
CA GLY A 59 -6.02 -9.49 -3.83
C GLY A 59 -7.28 -8.81 -3.26
N LEU A 60 -7.88 -7.88 -4.00
CA LEU A 60 -9.16 -7.25 -3.61
C LEU A 60 -10.32 -8.24 -3.47
N ASN A 61 -10.34 -9.30 -4.28
CA ASN A 61 -11.39 -10.32 -4.26
C ASN A 61 -11.12 -11.39 -3.18
N GLU A 62 -9.86 -11.64 -2.84
CA GLU A 62 -9.45 -12.70 -1.92
C GLU A 62 -9.24 -12.21 -0.47
N ALA A 63 -8.93 -10.93 -0.26
CA ALA A 63 -8.68 -10.39 1.08
C ALA A 63 -9.97 -10.45 1.92
N THR A 64 -9.92 -11.15 3.06
CA THR A 64 -11.09 -11.32 3.95
C THR A 64 -10.80 -10.88 5.38
N THR A 65 -9.55 -10.96 5.81
CA THR A 65 -9.09 -10.54 7.13
C THR A 65 -8.55 -9.11 7.11
N ASP A 66 -8.34 -8.53 8.30
CA ASP A 66 -7.68 -7.22 8.42
C ASP A 66 -6.20 -7.29 7.99
N GLU A 67 -5.54 -8.43 8.23
CA GLU A 67 -4.17 -8.68 7.81
C GLU A 67 -4.05 -8.76 6.30
N ASP A 68 -4.93 -9.52 5.62
CA ASP A 68 -4.97 -9.58 4.15
C ASP A 68 -5.14 -8.18 3.56
N PHE A 69 -6.00 -7.37 4.18
CA PHE A 69 -6.30 -6.03 3.72
C PHE A 69 -5.10 -5.09 3.89
N SER A 70 -4.40 -5.20 5.01
CA SER A 70 -3.16 -4.45 5.26
C SER A 70 -2.08 -4.83 4.24
N SER A 71 -1.87 -6.12 3.99
CA SER A 71 -0.91 -6.60 2.99
C SER A 71 -1.26 -6.15 1.57
N LEU A 72 -2.55 -6.15 1.22
CA LEU A 72 -3.03 -5.66 -0.07
C LEU A 72 -2.74 -4.17 -0.24
N LEU A 73 -2.97 -3.36 0.80
CA LEU A 73 -2.71 -1.93 0.76
C LEU A 73 -1.22 -1.61 0.61
N GLU A 74 -0.37 -2.33 1.32
CA GLU A 74 1.09 -2.20 1.17
C GLU A 74 1.53 -2.57 -0.25
N THR A 75 0.99 -3.66 -0.80
CA THR A 75 1.27 -4.08 -2.18
C THR A 75 0.80 -3.02 -3.18
N PHE A 76 -0.39 -2.44 -2.98
CA PHE A 76 -0.88 -1.34 -3.80
C PHE A 76 0.05 -0.12 -3.71
N HIS A 77 0.50 0.27 -2.52
CA HIS A 77 1.44 1.37 -2.36
C HIS A 77 2.76 1.12 -3.11
N LEU A 78 3.30 -0.10 -3.05
CA LEU A 78 4.49 -0.47 -3.82
C LEU A 78 4.24 -0.33 -5.33
N LEU A 79 3.10 -0.81 -5.83
CA LEU A 79 2.79 -0.86 -7.26
C LEU A 79 2.22 0.47 -7.82
N SER A 80 1.86 1.42 -6.96
CA SER A 80 1.28 2.71 -7.36
C SER A 80 2.24 3.61 -8.14
N SER A 81 3.56 3.41 -8.01
CA SER A 81 4.57 4.05 -8.86
C SER A 81 4.83 3.18 -10.09
N PRO A 82 4.62 3.68 -11.33
CA PRO A 82 4.86 2.90 -12.55
C PRO A 82 6.28 2.34 -12.63
N ALA A 83 7.27 3.17 -12.29
CA ALA A 83 8.67 2.76 -12.27
C ALA A 83 8.95 1.67 -11.22
N ASN A 84 8.26 1.69 -10.08
CA ASN A 84 8.44 0.67 -9.06
C ASN A 84 7.74 -0.64 -9.44
N ALA A 85 6.54 -0.54 -10.03
CA ALA A 85 5.82 -1.70 -10.54
C ALA A 85 6.65 -2.45 -11.59
N ASP A 86 7.19 -1.75 -12.58
CA ASP A 86 8.01 -2.38 -13.62
C ASP A 86 9.27 -3.03 -13.03
N ARG A 87 9.99 -2.32 -12.15
CA ARG A 87 11.19 -2.86 -11.49
C ARG A 87 10.88 -4.12 -10.68
N LEU A 88 9.80 -4.10 -9.90
CA LEU A 88 9.43 -5.22 -9.05
C LEU A 88 9.04 -6.43 -9.90
N ILE A 89 8.15 -6.24 -10.87
CA ILE A 89 7.69 -7.33 -11.75
C ILE A 89 8.86 -7.94 -12.53
N THR A 90 9.71 -7.13 -13.16
CA THR A 90 10.90 -7.63 -13.86
C THR A 90 11.86 -8.37 -12.92
N THR A 91 12.05 -7.89 -11.69
CA THR A 91 12.91 -8.56 -10.71
C THR A 91 12.32 -9.90 -10.28
N LEU A 92 11.00 -9.98 -10.08
CA LEU A 92 10.30 -11.23 -9.75
C LEU A 92 10.39 -12.24 -10.91
N GLU A 93 10.24 -11.80 -12.15
CA GLU A 93 10.42 -12.65 -13.34
C GLU A 93 11.82 -13.24 -13.40
N ARG A 94 12.87 -12.42 -13.23
CA ARG A 94 14.26 -12.89 -13.20
C ARG A 94 14.55 -13.82 -12.03
N SER A 95 13.96 -13.54 -10.86
CA SER A 95 14.14 -14.37 -9.66
C SER A 95 13.52 -15.75 -9.85
N THR A 96 12.29 -15.81 -10.35
CA THR A 96 11.58 -17.08 -10.62
C THR A 96 12.20 -17.88 -11.76
N ALA A 97 12.82 -17.21 -12.73
CA ALA A 97 13.61 -17.84 -13.79
C ALA A 97 15.01 -18.32 -13.32
N ASN A 98 15.38 -18.11 -12.05
CA ASN A 98 16.73 -18.35 -11.53
C ASN A 98 17.84 -17.59 -12.29
N GLU A 99 17.50 -16.46 -12.90
CA GLU A 99 18.43 -15.58 -13.61
C GLU A 99 19.10 -14.57 -12.66
N THR A 100 18.63 -14.50 -11.42
CA THR A 100 19.19 -13.61 -10.40
C THR A 100 20.37 -14.29 -9.72
N ARG A 101 21.56 -13.68 -9.82
CA ARG A 101 22.73 -14.14 -9.09
C ARG A 101 22.50 -13.93 -7.60
N SER A 102 22.54 -15.00 -6.81
CA SER A 102 22.64 -14.90 -5.36
C SER A 102 23.95 -14.24 -4.98
N GLN A 103 23.87 -13.28 -4.05
CA GLN A 103 25.01 -12.56 -3.53
C GLN A 103 24.89 -12.49 -2.01
N SER A 104 25.99 -12.76 -1.32
CA SER A 104 26.07 -12.57 0.13
C SER A 104 26.16 -11.08 0.48
N VAL A 105 25.75 -10.73 1.70
CA VAL A 105 25.87 -9.35 2.21
C VAL A 105 27.32 -8.86 2.16
N GLU A 106 28.29 -9.75 2.40
CA GLU A 106 29.72 -9.40 2.38
C GLU A 106 30.22 -9.09 0.96
N GLU A 107 29.85 -9.92 -0.03
CA GLU A 107 30.15 -9.65 -1.44
C GLU A 107 29.52 -8.32 -1.90
N PHE A 108 28.28 -8.04 -1.48
CA PHE A 108 27.61 -6.77 -1.80
C PHE A 108 28.32 -5.57 -1.18
N ARG A 109 28.76 -5.66 0.09
CA ARG A 109 29.55 -4.60 0.74
C ARG A 109 30.85 -4.31 0.01
N GLN A 110 31.54 -5.35 -0.46
CA GLN A 110 32.80 -5.20 -1.19
C GLN A 110 32.58 -4.55 -2.56
N GLU A 111 31.47 -4.86 -3.25
CA GLU A 111 31.12 -4.27 -4.55
C GLU A 111 30.67 -2.80 -4.45
N MET A 112 30.00 -2.41 -3.37
CA MET A 112 29.53 -1.04 -3.15
C MET A 112 30.65 -0.07 -2.69
N GLY A 113 31.86 -0.59 -2.48
CA GLY A 113 32.98 0.14 -1.90
C GLY A 113 32.82 0.34 -0.38
N PRO A 114 33.88 0.69 0.36
CA PRO A 114 33.75 1.07 1.75
C PRO A 114 32.87 2.32 1.82
N GLY A 115 31.62 2.16 2.24
CA GLY A 115 30.78 3.29 2.64
C GLY A 115 31.54 4.03 3.74
N GLU A 116 31.68 5.35 3.59
CA GLU A 116 32.43 6.20 4.51
C GLU A 116 32.21 5.78 5.97
N GLU A 117 33.22 5.14 6.56
CA GLU A 117 33.43 5.19 8.00
C GLU A 117 33.78 6.66 8.29
N THR A 118 32.74 7.45 8.56
CA THR A 118 32.96 8.78 9.17
C THR A 118 33.46 8.52 10.57
N LEU A 119 34.79 8.59 10.72
CA LEU A 119 35.55 8.68 11.96
C LEU A 119 35.07 9.84 12.83
#